data_AF-A0A9P4VMU7-F1
#
_entry.id   AF-A0A9P4VMU7-F1
#
_cell.length_a   1.000
_cell.length_b   1.000
_cell.length_c   1.000
_cell.angle_alpha   90.00
_cell.angle_beta   90.00
_cell.angle_gamma   90.00
#
_symmetry.space_group_name_H-M   'P 1'
#
loop_
_entity.id
_entity.type
_entity.pdbx_description
1 polymer ?
#
loop_
_entity_poly.entity_id
_entity_poly.type
_entity_poly.pdbx_seq_one_letter_code
_entity_poly.pdbx_strand_id
1 'polypeptide(L)'
;MPTPCSTCRRQSRTCRLDLSSGFCSKCVARGSKCDLMVTQKDWDKLNASRSELRRKLAEARVSRDNAHARMLEAFAREERLMQQLQLLDQKEGEMIRRELSSIEELEALERAAEGQRASSVAPSSSAVVSPSGWSGLDFSALEGLEFPGFGDETVQVSDRNSSNV
;
A
#
# COMPACT_ATOMS: atom_id res chain seq x y z
N MET A 1 -25.97 -8.14 35.08
CA MET A 1 -26.00 -9.22 36.09
C MET A 1 -27.46 -9.61 36.32
N PRO A 2 -27.78 -10.91 36.46
CA PRO A 2 -29.15 -11.34 36.75
C PRO A 2 -29.63 -10.70 38.05
N THR A 3 -30.91 -10.35 38.09
CA THR A 3 -31.55 -9.80 39.29
C THR A 3 -31.48 -10.83 40.43
N PRO A 4 -31.10 -10.42 41.65
CA PRO A 4 -31.03 -11.35 42.77
C PRO A 4 -32.42 -11.87 43.15
N CYS A 5 -32.50 -13.13 43.60
CA CYS A 5 -33.76 -13.67 44.14
C CYS A 5 -34.24 -12.86 45.36
N SER A 6 -35.54 -12.90 45.64
CA SER A 6 -36.17 -12.18 46.76
C SER A 6 -35.46 -12.42 48.10
N THR A 7 -35.07 -13.67 48.38
CA THR A 7 -34.39 -14.09 49.60
C THR A 7 -32.98 -13.52 49.71
N CYS A 8 -32.19 -13.60 48.64
CA CYS A 8 -30.84 -13.03 48.60
C CYS A 8 -30.88 -11.51 48.66
N ARG A 9 -31.88 -10.88 48.04
CA ARG A 9 -32.10 -9.42 48.10
C ARG A 9 -32.40 -8.97 49.52
N ARG A 10 -33.30 -9.65 50.24
CA ARG A 10 -33.63 -9.33 51.65
C ARG A 10 -32.45 -9.50 52.59
N GLN A 11 -31.59 -10.47 52.32
CA GLN A 11 -30.42 -10.79 53.16
C GLN A 11 -29.12 -10.11 52.68
N SER A 12 -29.20 -9.21 51.70
CA SER A 12 -28.05 -8.51 51.08
C SER A 12 -26.90 -9.43 50.67
N ARG A 13 -27.23 -10.62 50.13
CA ARG A 13 -26.24 -11.63 49.72
C ARG A 13 -26.06 -11.67 48.21
N THR A 14 -24.86 -12.04 47.78
CA THR A 14 -24.58 -12.33 46.37
C THR A 14 -25.38 -13.55 45.91
N CYS A 15 -26.36 -13.32 45.04
CA CYS A 15 -27.13 -14.38 44.40
C CYS A 15 -26.33 -14.88 43.20
N ARG A 16 -25.85 -16.13 43.25
CA ARG A 16 -25.24 -16.82 42.10
C ARG A 16 -26.14 -17.97 41.69
N LEU A 17 -26.59 -17.93 40.44
CA LEU A 17 -27.37 -19.01 39.83
C LEU A 17 -26.43 -20.21 39.62
N ASP A 18 -26.88 -21.38 40.06
CA ASP A 18 -26.25 -22.64 39.71
C ASP A 18 -26.94 -23.23 38.48
N LEU A 19 -26.16 -23.50 37.42
CA LEU A 19 -26.71 -23.92 36.12
C LEU A 19 -27.23 -25.37 36.15
N SER A 20 -26.72 -26.22 37.04
CA SER A 20 -27.18 -27.60 37.21
C SER A 20 -28.55 -27.70 37.89
N SER A 21 -28.78 -26.89 38.93
CA SER A 21 -30.02 -26.92 39.70
C SER A 21 -31.06 -25.89 39.25
N GLY A 22 -30.67 -24.90 38.44
CA GLY A 22 -31.56 -23.83 37.99
C GLY A 22 -31.91 -22.80 39.06
N PHE A 23 -31.42 -22.99 40.29
CA PHE A 23 -31.69 -22.14 41.45
C PHE A 23 -30.42 -21.45 41.96
N CYS A 24 -30.59 -20.50 42.88
CA CYS A 24 -29.45 -19.86 43.51
C CYS A 24 -28.69 -20.84 44.42
N SER A 25 -27.36 -20.92 44.31
CA SER A 25 -26.52 -21.86 45.07
C SER A 25 -26.71 -21.75 46.60
N LYS A 26 -26.93 -20.53 47.10
CA LYS A 26 -27.22 -20.28 48.53
C LYS A 26 -28.61 -20.73 48.96
N CYS A 27 -29.57 -20.73 48.05
CA CYS A 27 -30.95 -21.15 48.28
C CYS A 27 -31.02 -22.68 48.32
N VAL A 28 -30.34 -23.33 47.38
CA VAL A 28 -30.17 -24.79 47.30
C VAL A 28 -29.49 -25.32 48.56
N ALA A 29 -28.36 -24.72 48.96
CA ALA A 29 -27.62 -25.14 50.16
C ALA A 29 -28.42 -25.01 51.47
N ARG A 30 -29.48 -24.21 51.49
CA ARG A 30 -30.32 -23.97 52.68
C ARG A 30 -31.70 -24.62 52.59
N GLY A 31 -32.03 -25.26 51.46
CA GLY A 31 -33.38 -25.77 51.23
C GLY A 31 -34.47 -24.69 51.22
N SER A 32 -34.13 -23.42 50.95
CA SER A 32 -35.09 -22.31 50.92
C SER A 32 -35.64 -22.09 49.51
N LYS A 33 -36.92 -21.71 49.39
CA LYS A 33 -37.55 -21.36 48.11
C LYS A 33 -36.76 -20.25 47.40
N CYS A 34 -36.50 -20.45 46.12
CA CYS A 34 -35.79 -19.51 45.27
C CYS A 34 -36.72 -19.04 44.15
N ASP A 35 -37.04 -17.74 44.13
CA ASP A 35 -37.93 -17.14 43.12
C ASP A 35 -37.17 -16.75 41.84
N LEU A 36 -35.89 -17.08 41.74
CA LEU A 36 -35.08 -16.78 40.56
C LEU A 36 -35.33 -17.87 39.52
N MET A 37 -36.19 -17.57 38.55
CA MET A 37 -36.41 -18.40 37.38
C MET A 37 -35.85 -17.69 36.15
N VAL A 38 -34.92 -18.33 35.45
CA VAL A 38 -34.53 -17.89 34.10
C VAL A 38 -35.68 -18.24 33.18
N THR A 39 -36.30 -17.24 32.57
CA THR A 39 -37.46 -17.49 31.71
C THR A 39 -37.01 -17.99 30.34
N GLN A 40 -37.89 -18.72 29.64
CA GLN A 40 -37.63 -19.12 28.24
C GLN A 40 -37.28 -17.90 27.37
N LYS A 41 -37.94 -16.76 27.60
CA LYS A 41 -37.67 -15.50 26.89
C LYS A 41 -36.24 -15.00 27.08
N ASP A 42 -35.66 -15.20 28.26
CA ASP A 42 -34.27 -14.81 28.53
C ASP A 42 -33.30 -15.70 27.77
N TRP A 43 -33.58 -17.01 27.70
CA TRP A 43 -32.81 -17.95 26.88
C TRP A 43 -32.91 -17.63 25.38
N ASP A 44 -34.10 -17.31 24.89
CA ASP A 44 -34.32 -16.96 23.49
C ASP A 44 -33.53 -15.69 23.11
N LYS A 45 -33.54 -14.66 23.97
CA LYS A 45 -32.73 -13.44 23.79
C LYS A 45 -31.23 -13.75 23.77
N LEU A 46 -30.77 -14.63 24.65
CA LEU A 46 -29.36 -15.02 24.73
C LEU A 46 -28.93 -15.80 23.49
N ASN A 47 -29.78 -16.70 23.00
CA ASN A 47 -29.56 -17.45 21.77
C ASN A 47 -29.57 -16.55 20.53
N ALA A 48 -30.52 -15.60 20.43
CA ALA A 48 -30.55 -14.60 19.37
C ALA A 48 -29.30 -13.71 19.37
N SER A 49 -28.86 -13.29 20.55
CA SER A 49 -27.63 -12.50 20.70
C SER A 49 -26.39 -13.31 20.30
N ARG A 50 -26.35 -14.60 20.65
CA ARG A 50 -25.27 -15.52 20.28
C ARG A 50 -25.25 -15.79 18.78
N SER A 51 -26.40 -16.01 18.14
CA SER A 51 -26.48 -16.24 16.69
C SER A 51 -26.05 -15.00 15.93
N GLU A 52 -26.47 -13.81 16.36
CA GLU A 52 -26.06 -12.55 15.76
C GLU A 52 -24.55 -12.31 15.89
N LEU A 53 -23.97 -12.55 17.07
CA LEU A 53 -22.51 -12.44 17.25
C LEU A 53 -21.75 -13.44 16.39
N ARG A 54 -22.25 -14.67 16.22
CA ARG A 54 -21.65 -15.66 15.32
C ARG A 54 -21.69 -15.21 13.86
N ARG A 55 -22.81 -14.61 13.43
CA ARG A 55 -22.96 -14.04 12.08
C ARG A 55 -21.96 -12.92 11.86
N LYS A 56 -21.89 -11.95 12.79
CA LYS A 56 -20.91 -10.84 12.73
C LYS A 56 -19.47 -11.33 12.73
N LEU A 57 -19.15 -12.36 13.51
CA LEU A 57 -17.81 -12.95 13.52
C LEU A 57 -17.45 -13.60 12.17
N ALA A 58 -18.39 -14.31 11.55
CA ALA A 58 -18.18 -14.90 10.23
C ALA A 58 -17.96 -13.81 9.17
N GLU A 59 -18.79 -12.77 9.17
CA GLU A 59 -18.67 -11.61 8.27
C GLU A 59 -17.32 -10.89 8.43
N ALA A 60 -16.90 -10.64 9.68
CA ALA A 60 -15.61 -10.03 9.97
C ALA A 60 -14.42 -10.88 9.51
N ARG A 61 -14.52 -12.22 9.62
CA ARG A 61 -13.49 -13.14 9.11
C ARG A 61 -13.38 -13.07 7.59
N VAL A 62 -14.50 -13.13 6.87
CA VAL A 62 -14.51 -12.99 5.40
C VAL A 62 -13.92 -11.64 4.99
N SER A 63 -14.29 -10.56 5.65
CA SER A 63 -13.74 -9.23 5.38
C SER A 63 -12.23 -9.17 5.58
N ARG A 64 -11.73 -9.73 6.69
CA ARG A 64 -10.29 -9.85 6.96
C ARG A 64 -9.57 -10.66 5.88
N ASP A 65 -10.12 -11.81 5.51
CA ASP A 65 -9.47 -12.70 4.54
C ASP A 65 -9.43 -12.05 3.15
N ASN A 66 -10.48 -11.33 2.76
CA ASN A 66 -10.49 -10.51 1.54
C ASN A 66 -9.46 -9.37 1.58
N ALA A 67 -9.31 -8.70 2.73
CA ALA A 67 -8.29 -7.67 2.89
C ALA A 67 -6.87 -8.24 2.78
N HIS A 68 -6.65 -9.43 3.36
CA HIS A 68 -5.38 -10.14 3.25
C HIS A 68 -5.08 -10.55 1.81
N ALA A 69 -6.06 -11.06 1.06
CA ALA A 69 -5.90 -11.38 -0.36
C ALA A 69 -5.48 -10.14 -1.18
N ARG A 70 -6.16 -9.00 -0.97
CA ARG A 70 -5.81 -7.74 -1.63
C ARG A 70 -4.40 -7.25 -1.29
N MET A 71 -3.97 -7.46 -0.05
CA MET A 71 -2.60 -7.13 0.39
C MET A 71 -1.57 -7.97 -0.36
N LEU A 72 -1.78 -9.28 -0.48
CA LEU A 72 -0.89 -10.17 -1.23
C LEU A 72 -0.83 -9.80 -2.72
N GLU A 73 -1.97 -9.46 -3.34
CA GLU A 73 -2.00 -8.98 -4.72
C GLU A 73 -1.21 -7.66 -4.91
N ALA A 74 -1.28 -6.76 -3.93
CA ALA A 74 -0.52 -5.51 -3.96
C ALA A 74 0.99 -5.79 -3.90
N PHE A 75 1.45 -6.67 -3.00
CA PHE A 75 2.85 -7.08 -2.95
C PHE A 75 3.31 -7.75 -4.24
N ALA A 76 2.50 -8.63 -4.84
CA ALA A 76 2.84 -9.24 -6.12
C ALA A 76 2.88 -8.22 -7.28
N ARG A 77 2.14 -7.11 -7.19
CA ARG A 77 2.27 -6.00 -8.15
C ARG A 77 3.56 -5.22 -7.92
N GLU A 78 3.88 -4.90 -6.67
CA GLU A 78 5.11 -4.20 -6.29
C GLU A 78 6.36 -4.96 -6.76
N GLU A 79 6.42 -6.27 -6.50
CA GLU A 79 7.56 -7.10 -6.91
C GLU A 79 7.75 -7.13 -8.42
N ARG A 80 6.65 -7.21 -9.18
CA ARG A 80 6.69 -7.13 -10.66
C ARG A 80 7.22 -5.79 -11.15
N LEU A 81 6.79 -4.69 -10.53
CA LEU A 81 7.27 -3.34 -10.89
C LEU A 81 8.76 -3.19 -10.55
N MET A 82 9.20 -3.71 -9.42
CA MET A 82 10.62 -3.72 -9.04
C MET A 82 11.46 -4.49 -10.05
N GLN A 83 11.01 -5.67 -10.49
CA GLN A 83 11.70 -6.45 -11.52
C GLN A 83 11.77 -5.70 -12.85
N GLN A 84 10.67 -5.04 -13.26
CA GLN A 84 10.65 -4.22 -14.47
C GLN A 84 11.63 -3.06 -14.40
N LEU A 85 11.69 -2.37 -13.25
CA LEU A 85 12.64 -1.27 -13.04
C LEU A 85 14.08 -1.76 -13.14
N GLN A 86 14.42 -2.87 -12.46
CA GLN A 86 15.76 -3.46 -12.53
C GLN A 86 16.16 -3.85 -13.96
N LEU A 87 15.22 -4.36 -14.77
CA LEU A 87 15.48 -4.67 -16.17
C LEU A 87 15.75 -3.42 -17.01
N LEU A 88 15.08 -2.30 -16.71
CA LEU A 88 15.34 -1.03 -17.38
C LEU A 88 16.71 -0.49 -16.99
N ASP A 89 17.06 -0.49 -15.70
CA ASP A 89 18.36 -0.05 -15.21
C ASP A 89 19.52 -0.86 -15.84
N GLN A 90 19.33 -2.17 -15.98
CA GLN A 90 20.30 -3.04 -16.66
C GLN A 90 20.46 -2.66 -18.14
N LYS A 91 19.35 -2.45 -18.85
CA LYS A 91 19.38 -2.05 -20.26
C LYS A 91 20.01 -0.68 -20.45
N GLU A 92 19.71 0.27 -19.57
CA GLU A 92 20.34 1.59 -19.56
C GLU A 92 21.86 1.46 -19.39
N GLY A 93 22.31 0.71 -18.39
CA GLY A 93 23.73 0.47 -18.16
C GLY A 93 24.44 -0.27 -19.30
N GLU A 94 23.73 -1.13 -20.05
CA GLU A 94 24.27 -1.76 -21.27
C GLU A 94 24.38 -0.77 -22.43
N MET A 95 23.38 0.08 -22.64
CA MET A 95 23.43 1.11 -23.69
C MET A 95 24.58 2.08 -23.42
N ILE A 96 24.72 2.58 -22.20
CA ILE A 96 25.83 3.47 -21.81
C ILE A 96 27.18 2.79 -22.07
N ARG A 97 27.35 1.52 -21.69
CA ARG A 97 28.60 0.78 -21.95
C ARG A 97 28.92 0.64 -23.44
N ARG A 98 27.91 0.41 -24.29
CA ARG A 98 28.09 0.33 -25.75
C ARG A 98 28.50 1.68 -26.33
N GLU A 99 27.84 2.76 -25.92
CA GLU A 99 28.18 4.12 -26.38
C GLU A 99 29.60 4.50 -25.97
N LEU A 100 30.00 4.21 -24.73
CA LEU A 100 31.37 4.46 -24.27
C LEU A 100 32.41 3.67 -25.08
N SER A 101 32.16 2.38 -25.34
CA SER A 101 33.05 1.56 -26.19
C SER A 101 33.14 2.11 -27.61
N SER A 102 32.01 2.58 -28.18
CA SER A 102 31.97 3.18 -29.51
C SER A 102 32.79 4.48 -29.58
N ILE A 103 32.69 5.33 -28.55
CA ILE A 103 33.48 6.56 -28.44
C ILE A 103 34.98 6.22 -28.34
N GLU A 104 35.36 5.26 -27.50
CA GLU A 104 36.77 4.85 -27.36
C GLU A 104 37.36 4.33 -28.69
N GLU A 105 36.58 3.57 -29.46
CA GLU A 105 36.96 3.10 -30.79
C GLU A 105 37.13 4.26 -31.79
N LEU A 106 36.19 5.21 -31.81
CA LEU A 106 36.25 6.39 -32.68
C LEU A 106 37.47 7.26 -32.37
N GLU A 107 37.73 7.55 -31.09
CA GLU A 107 38.90 8.31 -30.68
C GLU A 107 40.21 7.60 -31.04
N ALA A 108 40.25 6.26 -30.98
CA ALA A 108 41.41 5.49 -31.40
C ALA A 108 41.67 5.61 -32.91
N LEU A 109 40.60 5.59 -33.72
CA LEU A 109 40.70 5.80 -35.16
C LEU A 109 41.14 7.23 -35.51
N GLU A 110 40.60 8.25 -34.81
CA GLU A 110 41.01 9.64 -34.98
C GLU A 110 42.48 9.84 -34.67
N ARG A 111 42.96 9.34 -33.52
CA ARG A 111 44.39 9.39 -33.15
C ARG A 111 45.29 8.70 -34.18
N ALA A 112 44.85 7.56 -34.74
CA ALA A 112 45.60 6.87 -35.80
C ALA A 112 45.63 7.67 -37.12
N ALA A 113 44.51 8.28 -37.51
CA ALA A 113 44.41 9.11 -38.70
C ALA A 113 45.24 10.40 -38.58
N GLU A 114 45.27 11.03 -37.41
CA GLU A 114 46.13 12.18 -37.11
C GLU A 114 47.62 11.82 -37.21
N GLY A 115 48.04 10.68 -36.67
CA GLY A 115 49.42 10.20 -36.80
C GLY A 115 49.83 9.92 -38.25
N GLN A 116 48.92 9.39 -39.07
CA GLN A 116 49.13 9.20 -40.51
C GLN A 116 49.19 10.53 -41.27
N ARG A 117 48.28 11.48 -40.97
CA ARG A 117 48.31 12.83 -41.54
C ARG A 117 49.62 13.54 -41.21
N ALA A 118 50.09 13.50 -39.97
CA ALA A 118 51.35 14.10 -39.54
C ALA A 118 52.58 13.50 -40.26
N SER A 119 52.55 12.21 -40.62
CA SER A 119 53.62 11.56 -41.39
C SER A 119 53.56 11.84 -42.90
N SER A 120 52.42 12.32 -43.42
CA SER A 120 52.21 12.59 -44.85
C SER A 120 52.47 14.04 -45.28
N VAL A 121 52.81 14.94 -44.33
CA VAL A 121 53.17 16.33 -44.65
C VAL A 121 54.63 16.43 -45.09
N ALA A 122 54.85 16.32 -46.40
CA ALA A 122 55.90 17.12 -47.05
C ALA A 122 55.46 18.61 -47.05
N PRO A 123 56.37 19.58 -46.88
CA PRO A 123 55.99 20.98 -46.73
C PRO A 123 55.53 21.53 -48.08
N SER A 124 54.23 21.73 -48.27
CA SER A 124 53.72 22.53 -49.38
C SER A 124 52.74 23.58 -48.86
N SER A 125 53.23 24.82 -48.84
CA SER A 125 52.53 26.11 -48.96
C SER A 125 51.22 26.31 -48.17
N SER A 126 51.33 27.19 -47.19
CA SER A 126 50.31 27.95 -46.47
C SER A 126 49.05 28.30 -47.28
N ALA A 127 47.89 27.87 -46.79
CA ALA A 127 46.61 28.53 -47.05
C ALA A 127 45.88 28.69 -45.71
N VAL A 128 45.73 29.93 -45.29
CA VAL A 128 45.04 30.33 -44.05
C VAL A 128 43.55 30.26 -44.33
N VAL A 129 42.87 29.27 -43.75
CA VAL A 129 41.40 29.22 -43.78
C VAL A 129 40.91 29.69 -42.41
N SER A 130 40.40 30.92 -42.37
CA SER A 130 39.80 31.53 -41.19
C SER A 130 38.56 30.74 -40.72
N PRO A 131 38.48 30.32 -39.45
CA PRO A 131 37.28 29.72 -38.89
C PRO A 131 36.35 30.84 -38.41
N SER A 132 35.47 31.32 -39.28
CA SER A 132 34.41 32.26 -38.92
C SER A 132 33.09 31.76 -39.48
N GLY A 133 32.41 30.90 -38.72
CA GLY A 133 31.16 30.28 -39.18
C GLY A 133 30.27 29.63 -38.11
N TRP A 134 30.52 29.88 -36.82
CA TRP A 134 29.73 29.28 -35.72
C TRP A 134 29.00 30.31 -34.85
N SER A 135 28.72 31.50 -35.40
CA SER A 135 28.02 32.59 -34.68
C SER A 135 26.57 32.77 -35.13
N GLY A 136 25.91 31.70 -35.59
CA GLY A 136 24.58 31.77 -36.21
C GLY A 136 23.55 30.79 -35.66
N LEU A 137 23.69 30.30 -34.44
CA LEU A 137 22.59 29.66 -33.72
C LEU A 137 21.98 30.68 -32.77
N ASP A 138 20.99 31.41 -33.29
CA ASP A 138 20.10 32.22 -32.47
C ASP A 138 19.19 31.28 -31.68
N PHE A 139 19.45 31.17 -30.38
CA PHE A 139 18.67 30.35 -29.44
C PHE A 139 17.40 31.08 -28.94
N SER A 140 16.98 32.16 -29.61
CA SER A 140 15.81 32.96 -29.20
C SER A 140 14.50 32.55 -29.89
N ALA A 141 14.48 31.47 -30.67
CA ALA A 141 13.31 31.05 -31.47
C ALA A 141 12.58 29.80 -30.95
N LEU A 142 12.86 29.32 -29.73
CA LEU A 142 12.17 28.16 -29.15
C LEU A 142 11.37 28.46 -27.87
N GLU A 143 10.89 29.70 -27.72
CA GLU A 143 10.03 30.13 -26.62
C GLU A 143 8.54 30.08 -27.00
N GLY A 144 8.13 29.02 -27.69
CA GLY A 144 6.78 28.89 -28.26
C GLY A 144 6.23 27.47 -28.39
N LEU A 145 6.84 26.48 -27.73
CA LEU A 145 6.19 25.17 -27.56
C LEU A 145 5.36 25.20 -26.27
N GLU A 146 4.10 25.60 -26.43
CA GLU A 146 3.03 25.30 -25.49
C GLU A 146 3.04 23.79 -25.20
N PHE A 147 3.44 23.44 -23.98
CA PHE A 147 3.25 22.10 -23.44
C PHE A 147 1.75 21.77 -23.43
N PRO A 148 1.30 20.70 -24.08
CA PRO A 148 -0.06 20.25 -23.92
C PRO A 148 -0.23 19.65 -22.51
N GLY A 149 -0.97 20.36 -21.67
CA GLY A 149 -1.85 19.79 -20.64
C GLY A 149 -1.18 18.96 -19.54
N PHE A 150 -0.64 19.63 -18.52
CA PHE A 150 -0.71 19.08 -17.17
C PHE A 150 -2.16 19.14 -16.72
N GLY A 151 -2.85 18.01 -16.90
CA GLY A 151 -4.19 17.78 -16.38
C GLY A 151 -4.19 17.96 -14.87
N ASP A 152 -5.03 18.90 -14.46
CA ASP A 152 -5.57 19.12 -13.13
C ASP A 152 -6.01 17.79 -12.48
N GLU A 153 -5.32 17.36 -11.42
CA GLU A 153 -5.87 16.38 -10.48
C GLU A 153 -5.87 17.02 -9.09
N THR A 154 -6.84 17.90 -8.90
CA THR A 154 -7.35 18.30 -7.59
C THR A 154 -7.74 17.05 -6.80
N VAL A 155 -6.88 16.65 -5.87
CA VAL A 155 -7.23 15.69 -4.81
C VAL A 155 -8.29 16.34 -3.93
N GLN A 156 -9.56 16.08 -4.26
CA GLN A 156 -10.68 16.35 -3.37
C GLN A 156 -10.57 15.42 -2.15
N VAL A 157 -10.04 15.96 -1.05
CA VAL A 157 -10.21 15.37 0.28
C VAL A 157 -11.70 15.44 0.60
N SER A 158 -12.39 14.34 0.33
CA SER A 158 -13.77 14.13 0.72
C SER A 158 -13.79 13.85 2.22
N ASP A 159 -13.92 14.90 3.02
CA ASP A 159 -14.39 14.79 4.41
C ASP A 159 -15.82 14.26 4.41
N ARG A 160 -15.96 12.94 4.44
CA ARG A 160 -17.22 12.28 4.78
C ARG A 160 -17.43 12.42 6.28
N ASN A 161 -18.11 13.50 6.62
CA ASN A 161 -18.98 13.55 7.78
C ASN A 161 -20.08 12.47 7.62
N SER A 162 -20.11 11.50 8.54
CA SER A 162 -21.27 10.66 8.85
C SER A 162 -21.18 10.42 10.35
N SER A 163 -21.77 11.32 11.13
CA SER A 163 -23.15 11.23 11.64
C SER A 163 -23.28 10.27 12.82
N ASN A 164 -23.51 10.88 13.99
CA ASN A 164 -24.54 10.52 14.96
C ASN A 164 -25.12 9.10 14.85
N VAL A 165 -24.79 8.24 15.82
CA VAL A 165 -25.74 7.65 16.79
C VAL A 165 -24.99 7.39 18.09
#